data_AF-A0A8C4TMG2-F1
#
_entry.id   AF-A0A8C4TMG2-F1
#
_cell.length_a   1.000
_cell.length_b   1.000
_cell.length_c   1.000
_cell.angle_alpha   90.00
_cell.angle_beta   90.00
_cell.angle_gamma   90.00
#
_symmetry.space_group_name_H-M   'P 1'
#
loop_
_entity.id
_entity.type
_entity.pdbx_description
1 polymer ?
#
loop_
_entity_poly.entity_id
_entity_poly.type
_entity_poly.pdbx_seq_one_letter_code
_entity_poly.pdbx_strand_id
1 'polypeptide(L)'
;MQHVMVLSSFVTSNTRNLLSSVYKDGNKYKELICNYLFVDAFIFKRRNTGPRVIWEACGLAAMYSLALVACVVAVSHCALAGKVCPRPPEVLFATIDVNKNVYEVGEEVEYTCRPGFVPNNGQRKYTCLPTGKWPLNTLLCLPKRCPSPGPLQHGKMDFLDLHYQSSLSFSCDPGYNLVGTRTSQCMADGKWSGTFPQCEPVTCAPPSLPEFGVLSYRRLKPGNISHFLDTIIFECVPPLALIGNETATCMANGNWSSIPECKGPCKIPVKKAVVLYNGEKKRVQNDLKEGIQHGETISFFCKNKEKSCAYTVAVPCVDGNLTLPACFKERGFFSSLVKKDPSDMKPCEDQE
;
A
#
# COMPACT_ATOMS: atom_id res chain seq x y z
N MET A 1 26.29 -78.27 -15.46
CA MET A 1 25.77 -79.59 -15.83
C MET A 1 25.80 -80.47 -14.59
N GLN A 2 24.62 -80.98 -14.23
CA GLN A 2 24.31 -82.11 -13.33
C GLN A 2 25.11 -82.26 -12.01
N HIS A 3 24.57 -81.66 -10.94
CA HIS A 3 24.01 -82.41 -9.79
C HIS A 3 22.84 -81.59 -9.24
N VAL A 4 21.74 -81.66 -9.99
CA VAL A 4 20.42 -81.08 -9.71
C VAL A 4 19.54 -82.20 -9.15
N MET A 5 18.71 -81.85 -8.15
CA MET A 5 17.70 -82.68 -7.44
C MET A 5 18.33 -83.74 -6.53
N VAL A 6 18.27 -83.64 -5.19
CA VAL A 6 17.09 -84.02 -4.38
C VAL A 6 16.96 -83.25 -3.03
N LEU A 7 17.83 -82.28 -2.68
CA LEU A 7 17.75 -81.58 -1.38
C LEU A 7 16.99 -80.23 -1.41
N SER A 8 16.05 -80.06 -2.35
CA SER A 8 15.20 -78.85 -2.46
C SER A 8 13.74 -79.06 -2.06
N SER A 9 13.39 -80.16 -1.39
CA SER A 9 11.98 -80.53 -1.15
C SER A 9 11.52 -80.61 0.31
N PHE A 10 12.37 -80.31 1.30
CA PHE A 10 11.99 -80.40 2.73
C PHE A 10 11.98 -79.06 3.49
N VAL A 11 12.11 -77.93 2.79
CA VAL A 11 12.12 -76.59 3.42
C VAL A 11 10.85 -75.77 3.12
N THR A 12 9.90 -76.31 2.37
CA THR A 12 8.68 -75.57 1.96
C THR A 12 7.37 -76.02 2.63
N SER A 13 7.40 -76.79 3.72
CA SER A 13 6.15 -77.22 4.38
C SER A 13 6.05 -77.03 5.91
N ASN A 14 6.84 -76.15 6.53
CA ASN A 14 6.56 -75.83 7.94
C ASN A 14 6.96 -74.45 8.46
N THR A 15 7.24 -73.49 7.58
CA THR A 15 7.58 -72.10 7.98
C THR A 15 6.37 -71.23 8.30
N ARG A 16 5.13 -71.71 8.11
CA ARG A 16 3.91 -70.96 8.49
C ARG A 16 3.37 -71.26 9.90
N ASN A 17 3.73 -72.38 10.53
CA ASN A 17 3.22 -72.71 11.87
C ASN A 17 4.19 -72.44 13.03
N LEU A 18 5.49 -72.29 12.76
CA LEU A 18 6.48 -71.99 13.81
C LEU A 18 6.49 -70.52 14.25
N LEU A 19 6.07 -69.59 13.40
CA LEU A 19 6.03 -68.15 13.75
C LEU A 19 4.86 -67.75 14.66
N SER A 20 3.81 -68.57 14.81
CA SER A 20 2.72 -68.28 15.77
C SER A 20 2.96 -68.86 17.18
N SER A 21 3.91 -69.78 17.33
CA SER A 21 4.24 -70.41 18.62
C SER A 21 5.41 -69.75 19.36
N VAL A 22 6.13 -68.81 18.73
CA VAL A 22 7.30 -68.13 19.35
C VAL A 22 6.89 -66.99 20.29
N TYR A 23 5.60 -66.62 20.34
CA TYR A 23 5.10 -65.56 21.23
C TYR A 23 4.50 -66.05 22.56
N LYS A 24 4.57 -67.35 22.89
CA LYS A 24 4.15 -67.85 24.20
C LYS A 24 5.11 -68.92 24.73
N ASP A 25 5.62 -68.65 25.93
CA ASP A 25 6.37 -69.54 26.82
C ASP A 25 7.86 -69.80 26.50
N GLY A 26 8.67 -68.77 26.78
CA GLY A 26 10.14 -68.82 26.81
C GLY A 26 10.77 -69.64 27.94
N ASN A 27 10.17 -70.76 28.36
CA ASN A 27 10.73 -71.59 29.45
C ASN A 27 10.67 -73.11 29.25
N LYS A 28 10.39 -73.62 28.04
CA LYS A 28 10.36 -75.08 27.78
C LYS A 28 11.35 -75.61 26.74
N TYR A 29 12.34 -74.81 26.32
CA TYR A 29 13.35 -75.21 25.33
C TYR A 29 14.77 -75.44 25.89
N LYS A 30 14.91 -75.60 27.23
CA LYS A 30 16.20 -75.98 27.84
C LYS A 30 16.49 -77.49 27.82
N GLU A 31 15.48 -78.36 27.62
CA GLU A 31 15.68 -79.81 27.64
C GLU A 31 15.83 -80.46 26.25
N LEU A 32 15.41 -79.82 25.16
CA LEU A 32 15.51 -80.42 23.82
C LEU A 32 16.89 -80.27 23.16
N ILE A 33 17.71 -79.31 23.61
CA ILE A 33 19.04 -79.06 23.04
C ILE A 33 20.10 -79.99 23.65
N CYS A 34 19.85 -80.57 24.84
CA CYS A 34 20.77 -81.51 25.47
C CYS A 34 20.77 -82.91 24.83
N ASN A 35 19.67 -83.33 24.19
CA ASN A 35 19.57 -84.67 23.57
C ASN A 35 20.05 -84.72 22.11
N TYR A 36 20.22 -83.59 21.43
CA TYR A 36 20.71 -83.57 20.04
C TYR A 36 22.24 -83.58 19.93
N LEU A 37 22.96 -83.23 21.00
CA LEU A 37 24.44 -83.21 21.04
C LEU A 37 25.08 -84.51 21.56
N PHE A 38 24.27 -85.55 21.86
CA PHE A 38 24.76 -86.81 22.42
C PHE A 38 24.86 -87.98 21.43
N VAL A 39 24.53 -87.80 20.14
CA VAL A 39 24.47 -88.91 19.16
C VAL A 39 25.71 -88.99 18.25
N ASP A 40 26.53 -87.95 18.14
CA ASP A 40 27.68 -87.95 17.20
C ASP A 40 29.05 -88.25 17.85
N ALA A 41 29.09 -88.78 19.08
CA ALA A 41 30.33 -89.16 19.75
C ALA A 41 30.67 -90.67 19.67
N PHE A 42 30.07 -91.40 18.72
CA PHE A 42 30.29 -92.85 18.58
C PHE A 42 30.94 -93.28 17.26
N ILE A 43 31.69 -92.42 16.56
CA ILE A 43 32.59 -92.87 15.47
C ILE A 43 33.90 -92.07 15.49
N PHE A 44 34.73 -92.24 16.54
CA PHE A 44 36.17 -91.94 16.43
C PHE A 44 36.98 -92.83 17.38
N LYS A 45 37.21 -94.08 16.96
CA LYS A 45 38.05 -95.04 17.69
C LYS A 45 39.50 -94.95 17.18
N ARG A 46 40.41 -94.62 18.11
CA ARG A 46 41.89 -94.73 18.12
C ARG A 46 42.71 -93.61 17.45
N ARG A 47 43.21 -92.68 18.28
CA ARG A 47 44.65 -92.56 18.63
C ARG A 47 44.83 -91.65 19.86
N ASN A 48 45.79 -92.03 20.72
CA ASN A 48 46.13 -91.43 22.02
C ASN A 48 46.25 -89.89 22.00
N THR A 49 45.39 -89.19 22.75
CA THR A 49 45.67 -87.89 23.40
C THR A 49 44.82 -87.77 24.68
N GLY A 50 45.37 -87.19 25.76
CA GLY A 50 44.84 -87.30 27.13
C GLY A 50 43.62 -86.43 27.48
N PRO A 51 43.00 -86.66 28.66
CA PRO A 51 41.66 -86.14 29.04
C PRO A 51 41.57 -84.63 29.31
N ARG A 52 42.69 -83.89 29.40
CA ARG A 52 42.69 -82.43 29.62
C ARG A 52 42.44 -81.60 28.35
N VAL A 53 42.84 -82.09 27.19
CA VAL A 53 42.75 -81.36 25.91
C VAL A 53 41.31 -81.35 25.36
N ILE A 54 40.51 -82.34 25.74
CA ILE A 54 39.12 -82.51 25.28
C ILE A 54 38.17 -81.49 25.95
N TRP A 55 38.40 -81.16 27.24
CA TRP A 55 37.58 -80.19 27.97
C TRP A 55 37.81 -78.74 27.53
N GLU A 56 39.06 -78.37 27.22
CA GLU A 56 39.38 -77.04 26.68
C GLU A 56 38.82 -76.85 25.27
N ALA A 57 38.87 -77.89 24.42
CA ALA A 57 38.28 -77.87 23.08
C ALA A 57 36.73 -77.79 23.10
N CYS A 58 36.07 -78.50 24.03
CA CYS A 58 34.61 -78.43 24.19
C CYS A 58 34.14 -77.07 24.73
N GLY A 59 34.88 -76.48 25.66
CA GLY A 59 34.60 -75.13 26.18
C GLY A 59 34.75 -74.04 25.10
N LEU A 60 35.82 -74.12 24.29
CA LEU A 60 36.03 -73.21 23.15
C LEU A 60 34.96 -73.39 22.06
N ALA A 61 34.55 -74.63 21.77
CA ALA A 61 33.48 -74.90 20.80
C ALA A 61 32.11 -74.37 21.27
N ALA A 62 31.75 -74.57 22.55
CA ALA A 62 30.51 -74.05 23.12
C ALA A 62 30.46 -72.51 23.14
N MET A 63 31.60 -71.87 23.47
CA MET A 63 31.73 -70.41 23.43
C MET A 63 31.64 -69.86 22.00
N TYR A 64 32.22 -70.56 21.02
CA TYR A 64 32.13 -70.20 19.60
C TYR A 64 30.71 -70.35 19.05
N SER A 65 29.98 -71.41 19.44
CA SER A 65 28.58 -71.62 19.06
C SER A 65 27.65 -70.56 19.68
N LEU A 66 27.83 -70.19 20.95
CA LEU A 66 27.04 -69.11 21.57
C LEU A 66 27.34 -67.74 20.95
N ALA A 67 28.60 -67.45 20.62
CA ALA A 67 28.99 -66.23 19.92
C ALA A 67 28.39 -66.17 18.50
N LEU A 68 28.36 -67.29 17.76
CA LEU A 68 27.70 -67.37 16.46
C LEU A 68 26.20 -67.16 16.56
N VAL A 69 25.53 -67.77 17.55
CA VAL A 69 24.09 -67.55 17.76
C VAL A 69 23.80 -66.11 18.15
N ALA A 70 24.59 -65.51 19.06
CA ALA A 70 24.45 -64.10 19.42
C ALA A 70 24.73 -63.17 18.22
N CYS A 71 25.70 -63.50 17.37
CA CYS A 71 26.02 -62.74 16.17
C CYS A 71 24.91 -62.87 15.11
N VAL A 72 24.37 -64.08 14.90
CA VAL A 72 23.22 -64.31 14.00
C VAL A 72 21.99 -63.58 14.52
N VAL A 73 21.71 -63.63 15.83
CA VAL A 73 20.60 -62.91 16.46
C VAL A 73 20.81 -61.39 16.37
N ALA A 74 22.02 -60.88 16.59
CA ALA A 74 22.34 -59.46 16.46
C ALA A 74 22.27 -58.98 14.99
N VAL A 75 22.76 -59.77 14.03
CA VAL A 75 22.64 -59.50 12.59
C VAL A 75 21.18 -59.57 12.14
N SER A 76 20.39 -60.49 12.71
CA SER A 76 18.94 -60.58 12.46
C SER A 76 18.19 -59.38 13.06
N HIS A 77 18.53 -58.95 14.28
CA HIS A 77 17.96 -57.75 14.91
C HIS A 77 18.39 -56.47 14.17
N CYS A 78 19.63 -56.37 13.69
CA CYS A 78 20.11 -55.28 12.84
C CYS A 78 19.45 -55.28 11.45
N ALA A 79 19.14 -56.44 10.89
CA ALA A 79 18.39 -56.58 9.64
C ALA A 79 16.88 -56.26 9.80
N LEU A 80 16.38 -56.28 11.04
CA LEU A 80 15.00 -55.95 11.42
C LEU A 80 14.84 -54.52 11.96
N ALA A 81 15.90 -53.70 11.97
CA ALA A 81 15.74 -52.27 12.19
C ALA A 81 14.91 -51.69 11.02
N GLY A 82 13.60 -51.57 11.22
CA GLY A 82 12.66 -51.06 10.23
C GLY A 82 13.18 -49.75 9.66
N LYS A 83 13.26 -49.66 8.33
CA LYS A 83 13.70 -48.44 7.65
C LYS A 83 12.60 -47.39 7.77
N VAL A 84 12.66 -46.59 8.82
CA VAL A 84 11.73 -45.49 9.05
C VAL A 84 12.13 -44.24 8.27
N CYS A 85 11.14 -43.44 7.86
CA CYS A 85 11.39 -42.14 7.27
C CYS A 85 11.56 -41.08 8.37
N PRO A 86 12.51 -40.13 8.22
CA PRO A 86 12.59 -38.96 9.08
C PRO A 86 11.42 -38.00 8.80
N ARG A 87 11.37 -36.87 9.51
CA ARG A 87 10.46 -35.76 9.18
C ARG A 87 10.52 -35.42 7.68
N PRO A 88 9.38 -35.31 6.97
CA PRO A 88 9.34 -34.96 5.55
C PRO A 88 10.05 -33.64 5.25
N PRO A 89 10.61 -33.47 4.03
CA PRO A 89 11.24 -32.22 3.62
C PRO A 89 10.28 -31.02 3.69
N GLU A 90 10.75 -29.89 4.20
CA GLU A 90 9.92 -28.69 4.28
C GLU A 90 9.63 -28.10 2.89
N VAL A 91 8.37 -27.73 2.68
CA VAL A 91 7.92 -26.99 1.48
C VAL A 91 7.50 -25.59 1.90
N LEU A 92 8.06 -24.58 1.24
CA LEU A 92 7.75 -23.18 1.52
C LEU A 92 6.24 -22.93 1.40
N PHE A 93 5.70 -22.22 2.39
CA PHE A 93 4.27 -21.89 2.49
C PHE A 93 3.32 -23.09 2.52
N ALA A 94 3.80 -24.28 2.92
CA ALA A 94 2.96 -25.46 3.14
C ALA A 94 2.93 -25.88 4.62
N THR A 95 2.02 -26.77 4.94
CA THR A 95 1.90 -27.51 6.20
C THR A 95 1.57 -28.97 5.89
N ILE A 96 2.00 -29.89 6.76
CA ILE A 96 1.64 -31.31 6.67
C ILE A 96 0.51 -31.62 7.67
N ASP A 97 -0.34 -32.56 7.31
CA ASP A 97 -1.48 -33.03 8.10
C ASP A 97 -1.07 -33.80 9.37
N VAL A 98 -0.06 -34.64 9.27
CA VAL A 98 0.47 -35.44 10.38
C VAL A 98 1.91 -35.06 10.63
N ASN A 99 2.17 -34.43 11.78
CA ASN A 99 3.49 -33.88 12.14
C ASN A 99 4.20 -34.76 13.18
N LYS A 100 5.03 -35.71 12.72
CA LYS A 100 5.85 -36.61 13.54
C LYS A 100 7.34 -36.38 13.26
N ASN A 101 8.20 -36.88 14.15
CA ASN A 101 9.65 -36.89 13.92
C ASN A 101 10.10 -38.12 13.11
N VAL A 102 9.31 -39.21 13.15
CA VAL A 102 9.60 -40.50 12.53
C VAL A 102 8.31 -41.09 11.97
N TYR A 103 8.40 -41.71 10.79
CA TYR A 103 7.27 -42.32 10.07
C TYR A 103 7.59 -43.76 9.65
N GLU A 104 6.62 -44.64 9.80
CA GLU A 104 6.71 -46.04 9.38
C GLU A 104 6.57 -46.18 7.86
N VAL A 105 7.14 -47.24 7.30
CA VAL A 105 7.00 -47.54 5.86
C VAL A 105 5.54 -47.70 5.49
N GLY A 106 5.11 -47.01 4.43
CA GLY A 106 3.72 -46.99 3.98
C GLY A 106 2.86 -45.91 4.64
N GLU A 107 3.34 -45.18 5.65
CA GLU A 107 2.63 -43.99 6.14
C GLU A 107 2.64 -42.89 5.08
N GLU A 108 1.52 -42.16 5.01
CA GLU A 108 1.33 -41.05 4.08
C GLU A 108 1.26 -39.73 4.82
N VAL A 109 1.77 -38.68 4.17
CA VAL A 109 1.58 -37.29 4.57
C VAL A 109 0.99 -36.51 3.40
N GLU A 110 0.05 -35.63 3.69
CA GLU A 110 -0.53 -34.70 2.72
C GLU A 110 -0.07 -33.27 3.00
N TYR A 111 0.58 -32.67 2.02
CA TYR A 111 0.94 -31.26 2.06
C TYR A 111 -0.25 -30.39 1.65
N THR A 112 -0.56 -29.43 2.50
CA THR A 112 -1.57 -28.39 2.27
C THR A 112 -0.89 -27.03 2.21
N CYS A 113 -1.13 -26.27 1.13
CA CYS A 113 -0.64 -24.89 1.05
C CYS A 113 -1.37 -24.00 2.06
N ARG A 114 -0.62 -23.07 2.69
CA ARG A 114 -1.16 -22.07 3.61
C ARG A 114 -2.16 -21.14 2.90
N PRO A 115 -3.06 -20.47 3.64
CA PRO A 115 -3.98 -19.49 3.07
C PRO A 115 -3.23 -18.43 2.24
N GLY A 116 -3.79 -18.07 1.09
CA GLY A 116 -3.16 -17.16 0.13
C GLY A 116 -2.21 -17.83 -0.85
N PHE A 117 -1.99 -19.14 -0.75
CA PHE A 117 -1.18 -19.90 -1.71
C PHE A 117 -2.00 -21.01 -2.38
N VAL A 118 -1.61 -21.36 -3.59
CA VAL A 118 -2.14 -22.47 -4.38
C VAL A 118 -1.00 -23.39 -4.78
N PRO A 119 -1.23 -24.72 -4.77
CA PRO A 119 -0.24 -25.67 -5.20
C PRO A 119 -0.10 -25.64 -6.72
N ASN A 120 1.13 -25.84 -7.19
CA ASN A 120 1.41 -26.16 -8.58
C ASN A 120 0.85 -27.55 -8.96
N ASN A 121 1.16 -28.02 -10.17
CA ASN A 121 0.77 -29.35 -10.65
C ASN A 121 1.56 -30.51 -9.98
N GLY A 122 2.21 -30.27 -8.84
CA GLY A 122 2.93 -31.28 -8.07
C GLY A 122 1.99 -32.21 -7.29
N GLN A 123 2.52 -33.36 -6.86
CA GLN A 123 1.79 -34.27 -5.98
C GLN A 123 1.67 -33.66 -4.58
N ARG A 124 0.56 -33.93 -3.89
CA ARG A 124 0.34 -33.44 -2.51
C ARG A 124 0.50 -34.52 -1.47
N LYS A 125 0.25 -35.77 -1.86
CA LYS A 125 0.37 -36.95 -0.99
C LYS A 125 1.68 -37.64 -1.27
N TYR A 126 2.44 -37.89 -0.22
CA TYR A 126 3.72 -38.58 -0.28
C TYR A 126 3.72 -39.74 0.72
N THR A 127 4.22 -40.89 0.27
CA THR A 127 4.25 -42.12 1.06
C THR A 127 5.69 -42.47 1.43
N CYS A 128 5.93 -42.88 2.68
CA CYS A 128 7.24 -43.35 3.11
C CYS A 128 7.62 -44.63 2.38
N LEU A 129 8.67 -44.59 1.56
CA LEU A 129 9.08 -45.72 0.72
C LEU A 129 9.72 -46.84 1.57
N PRO A 130 9.71 -48.11 1.10
CA PRO A 130 10.40 -49.22 1.77
C PRO A 130 11.90 -49.02 1.99
N THR A 131 12.49 -48.02 1.33
CA THR A 131 13.88 -47.60 1.51
C THR A 131 14.11 -46.74 2.75
N GLY A 132 13.06 -46.33 3.47
CA GLY A 132 13.13 -45.37 4.58
C GLY A 132 13.37 -43.93 4.13
N LYS A 133 13.03 -43.60 2.88
CA LYS A 133 13.20 -42.26 2.30
C LYS A 133 11.90 -41.76 1.69
N TRP A 134 11.69 -40.45 1.78
CA TRP A 134 10.62 -39.78 1.05
C TRP A 134 10.96 -39.71 -0.45
N PRO A 135 9.95 -39.77 -1.34
CA PRO A 135 10.15 -39.49 -2.76
C PRO A 135 10.56 -38.02 -2.96
N LEU A 136 11.02 -37.69 -4.18
CA LEU A 136 11.28 -36.30 -4.55
C LEU A 136 9.98 -35.47 -4.48
N ASN A 137 10.00 -34.43 -3.66
CA ASN A 137 8.88 -33.50 -3.56
C ASN A 137 8.90 -32.53 -4.76
N THR A 138 7.79 -32.44 -5.47
CA THR A 138 7.59 -31.57 -6.65
C THR A 138 6.58 -30.45 -6.40
N LEU A 139 6.00 -30.41 -5.20
CA LEU A 139 5.02 -29.43 -4.79
C LEU A 139 5.66 -28.07 -4.54
N LEU A 140 5.08 -27.04 -5.15
CA LEU A 140 5.39 -25.65 -4.86
C LEU A 140 4.08 -24.92 -4.53
N CYS A 141 4.06 -24.22 -3.41
CA CYS A 141 2.96 -23.34 -3.04
C CYS A 141 3.24 -21.93 -3.59
N LEU A 142 2.52 -21.54 -4.63
CA LEU A 142 2.63 -20.25 -5.30
C LEU A 142 1.56 -19.29 -4.76
N PRO A 143 1.83 -17.98 -4.62
CA PRO A 143 0.84 -17.06 -4.11
C PRO A 143 -0.35 -16.98 -5.07
N LYS A 144 -1.56 -16.88 -4.52
CA LYS A 144 -2.78 -16.68 -5.31
C LYS A 144 -2.70 -15.36 -6.03
N ARG A 145 -3.18 -15.34 -7.27
CA ARG A 145 -3.28 -14.13 -8.08
C ARG A 145 -4.70 -13.58 -8.04
N CYS A 146 -4.83 -12.30 -7.70
CA CYS A 146 -6.09 -11.60 -7.78
C CYS A 146 -6.46 -11.25 -9.24
N PRO A 147 -7.75 -11.05 -9.55
CA PRO A 147 -8.19 -10.61 -10.87
C PRO A 147 -7.47 -9.33 -11.30
N SER A 148 -7.13 -9.22 -12.58
CA SER A 148 -6.59 -7.97 -13.10
C SER A 148 -7.64 -6.87 -12.91
N PRO A 149 -7.30 -5.72 -12.28
CA PRO A 149 -8.24 -4.62 -12.17
C PRO A 149 -8.55 -4.07 -13.58
N GLY A 150 -9.82 -3.78 -13.84
CA GLY A 150 -10.24 -3.04 -15.04
C GLY A 150 -9.92 -1.55 -14.91
N PRO A 151 -9.96 -0.75 -16.00
CA PRO A 151 -9.57 0.65 -15.95
C PRO A 151 -10.46 1.47 -15.00
N LEU A 152 -9.84 2.37 -14.23
CA LEU A 152 -10.55 3.36 -13.41
C LEU A 152 -10.88 4.57 -14.31
N GLN A 153 -12.16 4.82 -14.55
CA GLN A 153 -12.59 5.97 -15.36
C GLN A 153 -12.22 7.28 -14.65
N HIS A 154 -11.64 8.23 -15.40
CA HIS A 154 -11.17 9.52 -14.88
C HIS A 154 -10.21 9.39 -13.68
N GLY A 155 -9.36 8.35 -13.71
CA GLY A 155 -8.40 8.10 -12.66
C GLY A 155 -7.29 7.15 -13.08
N LYS A 156 -6.41 6.85 -12.12
CA LYS A 156 -5.23 6.02 -12.29
C LYS A 156 -5.10 5.03 -11.15
N MET A 157 -4.55 3.87 -11.48
CA MET A 157 -4.23 2.82 -10.52
C MET A 157 -2.75 2.49 -10.59
N ASP A 158 -2.11 2.52 -9.43
CA ASP A 158 -0.70 2.18 -9.29
C ASP A 158 -0.56 0.85 -8.52
N PHE A 159 0.22 -0.07 -9.08
CA PHE A 159 0.53 -1.36 -8.47
C PHE A 159 1.82 -1.95 -9.06
N LEU A 160 2.47 -2.83 -8.28
CA LEU A 160 3.68 -3.54 -8.70
C LEU A 160 3.40 -5.00 -9.08
N ASP A 161 2.45 -5.63 -8.39
CA ASP A 161 2.09 -7.03 -8.58
C ASP A 161 0.62 -7.25 -8.20
N LEU A 162 0.06 -8.41 -8.55
CA LEU A 162 -1.34 -8.79 -8.37
C LEU A 162 -1.49 -10.05 -7.51
N HIS A 163 -0.43 -10.48 -6.83
CA HIS A 163 -0.45 -11.68 -5.99
C HIS A 163 -0.88 -11.36 -4.55
N TYR A 164 -1.14 -12.40 -3.77
CA TYR A 164 -1.51 -12.30 -2.36
C TYR A 164 -0.58 -11.32 -1.60
N GLN A 165 -1.20 -10.44 -0.81
CA GLN A 165 -0.57 -9.33 -0.07
C GLN A 165 -0.14 -8.11 -0.89
N SER A 166 -0.15 -8.15 -2.23
CA SER A 166 0.03 -6.97 -3.07
C SER A 166 -1.09 -5.96 -2.87
N SER A 167 -0.80 -4.67 -3.10
CA SER A 167 -1.75 -3.57 -2.90
C SER A 167 -1.88 -2.70 -4.16
N LEU A 168 -3.10 -2.26 -4.44
CA LEU A 168 -3.45 -1.24 -5.42
C LEU A 168 -3.62 0.11 -4.72
N SER A 169 -3.15 1.18 -5.35
CA SER A 169 -3.45 2.55 -4.95
C SER A 169 -4.24 3.25 -6.04
N PHE A 170 -5.32 3.94 -5.67
CA PHE A 170 -6.22 4.61 -6.59
C PHE A 170 -6.09 6.13 -6.46
N SER A 171 -6.12 6.82 -7.59
CA SER A 171 -6.14 8.27 -7.68
C SER A 171 -7.10 8.72 -8.78
N CYS A 172 -7.72 9.89 -8.63
CA CYS A 172 -8.57 10.48 -9.66
C CYS A 172 -7.84 11.60 -10.40
N ASP A 173 -8.20 11.81 -11.65
CA ASP A 173 -7.69 12.91 -12.45
C ASP A 173 -8.14 14.27 -11.88
N PRO A 174 -7.41 15.37 -12.16
CA PRO A 174 -7.83 16.70 -11.73
C PRO A 174 -9.26 17.04 -12.16
N GLY A 175 -10.06 17.54 -11.21
CA GLY A 175 -11.48 17.79 -11.44
C GLY A 175 -12.40 16.62 -11.13
N TYR A 176 -11.87 15.53 -10.56
CA TYR A 176 -12.65 14.40 -10.06
C TYR A 176 -12.29 14.09 -8.60
N ASN A 177 -13.30 13.76 -7.81
CA ASN A 177 -13.19 13.33 -6.42
C ASN A 177 -13.24 11.80 -6.32
N LEU A 178 -12.35 11.24 -5.51
CA LEU A 178 -12.35 9.81 -5.22
C LEU A 178 -13.41 9.48 -4.16
N VAL A 179 -14.42 8.71 -4.58
CA VAL A 179 -15.49 8.19 -3.72
C VAL A 179 -15.25 6.71 -3.45
N GLY A 180 -14.99 6.36 -2.19
CA GLY A 180 -14.66 5.01 -1.75
C GLY A 180 -13.26 4.88 -1.18
N THR A 181 -12.71 3.67 -1.20
CA THR A 181 -11.40 3.35 -0.61
C THR A 181 -10.25 3.68 -1.56
N ARG A 182 -9.22 4.38 -1.07
CA ARG A 182 -8.01 4.73 -1.85
C ARG A 182 -7.05 3.57 -2.10
N THR A 183 -7.22 2.45 -1.40
CA THR A 183 -6.37 1.27 -1.54
C THR A 183 -7.19 -0.01 -1.52
N SER A 184 -6.65 -1.07 -2.13
CA SER A 184 -7.21 -2.42 -2.06
C SER A 184 -6.08 -3.44 -2.03
N GLN A 185 -6.19 -4.47 -1.19
CA GLN A 185 -5.18 -5.51 -1.01
C GLN A 185 -5.66 -6.85 -1.56
N CYS A 186 -4.75 -7.63 -2.15
CA CYS A 186 -5.06 -8.99 -2.60
C CYS A 186 -5.10 -9.93 -1.40
N MET A 187 -6.27 -10.50 -1.13
CA MET A 187 -6.58 -11.30 0.05
C MET A 187 -6.26 -12.79 -0.16
N ALA A 188 -6.27 -13.55 0.94
CA ALA A 188 -5.90 -14.98 0.94
C ALA A 188 -6.85 -15.88 0.14
N ASP A 189 -8.04 -15.38 -0.21
CA ASP A 189 -9.02 -16.03 -1.09
C ASP A 189 -8.75 -15.76 -2.58
N GLY A 190 -7.77 -14.90 -2.90
CA GLY A 190 -7.47 -14.49 -4.27
C GLY A 190 -8.40 -13.40 -4.79
N LYS A 191 -9.02 -12.61 -3.90
CA LYS A 191 -9.86 -11.46 -4.27
C LYS A 191 -9.30 -10.17 -3.69
N TRP A 192 -9.62 -9.07 -4.35
CA TRP A 192 -9.34 -7.73 -3.85
C TRP A 192 -10.20 -7.42 -2.63
N SER A 193 -9.64 -6.72 -1.66
CA SER A 193 -10.38 -6.26 -0.48
C SER A 193 -11.34 -5.13 -0.87
N GLY A 194 -12.60 -5.26 -0.49
CA GLY A 194 -13.62 -4.24 -0.72
C GLY A 194 -13.97 -4.05 -2.20
N THR A 195 -14.60 -2.93 -2.50
CA THR A 195 -14.96 -2.52 -3.87
C THR A 195 -14.04 -1.41 -4.34
N PHE A 196 -13.72 -1.38 -5.63
CA PHE A 196 -12.93 -0.30 -6.20
C PHE A 196 -13.69 1.04 -6.13
N PRO A 197 -12.97 2.16 -5.91
CA PRO A 197 -13.58 3.47 -5.82
C PRO A 197 -14.09 3.95 -7.17
N GLN A 198 -14.88 5.02 -7.16
CA GLN A 198 -15.31 5.75 -8.35
C GLN A 198 -14.76 7.18 -8.31
N CYS A 199 -14.47 7.72 -9.49
CA CYS A 199 -14.08 9.12 -9.66
C CYS A 199 -15.30 9.91 -10.12
N GLU A 200 -15.82 10.78 -9.25
CA GLU A 200 -16.99 11.61 -9.53
C GLU A 200 -16.57 13.04 -9.88
N PRO A 201 -17.23 13.71 -10.85
CA PRO A 201 -16.84 15.05 -11.26
C PRO A 201 -17.00 16.06 -10.11
N VAL A 202 -15.99 16.89 -9.93
CA VAL A 202 -16.03 18.02 -8.99
C VAL A 202 -17.09 19.01 -9.46
N THR A 203 -17.94 19.42 -8.53
CA THR A 203 -18.94 20.46 -8.75
C THR A 203 -18.76 21.57 -7.72
N CYS A 204 -18.97 22.81 -8.15
CA CYS A 204 -18.98 23.97 -7.28
C CYS A 204 -20.43 24.38 -6.99
N ALA A 205 -20.72 24.60 -5.71
CA ALA A 205 -21.97 25.24 -5.31
C ALA A 205 -22.00 26.69 -5.84
N PRO A 206 -23.19 27.31 -5.98
CA PRO A 206 -23.28 28.74 -6.25
C PRO A 206 -22.39 29.55 -5.29
N PRO A 207 -21.64 30.56 -5.79
CA PRO A 207 -20.82 31.41 -4.92
C PRO A 207 -21.67 32.04 -3.82
N SER A 208 -21.14 32.10 -2.60
CA SER A 208 -21.74 32.86 -1.52
C SER A 208 -21.61 34.36 -1.81
N LEU A 209 -22.73 35.03 -2.07
CA LEU A 209 -22.77 36.48 -2.32
C LEU A 209 -23.03 37.27 -1.02
N PRO A 210 -22.57 38.53 -0.91
CA PRO A 210 -22.89 39.40 0.20
C PRO A 210 -24.41 39.68 0.34
N GLU A 211 -24.88 39.87 1.57
CA GLU A 211 -26.30 39.89 1.98
C GLU A 211 -27.14 41.04 1.37
N PHE A 212 -26.55 41.96 0.62
CA PHE A 212 -27.22 43.16 0.10
C PHE A 212 -27.36 43.23 -1.43
N GLY A 213 -27.04 42.15 -2.16
CA GLY A 213 -27.32 42.05 -3.61
C GLY A 213 -26.55 43.04 -4.50
N VAL A 214 -25.53 43.71 -3.95
CA VAL A 214 -24.68 44.66 -4.69
C VAL A 214 -23.74 43.99 -5.69
N LEU A 215 -23.49 42.69 -5.50
CA LEU A 215 -22.66 41.84 -6.33
C LEU A 215 -23.54 40.75 -6.94
N SER A 216 -23.52 40.65 -8.26
CA SER A 216 -24.22 39.62 -9.04
C SER A 216 -23.23 38.83 -9.88
N TYR A 217 -23.65 37.69 -10.42
CA TYR A 217 -22.82 36.94 -11.37
C TYR A 217 -23.66 36.29 -12.46
N ARG A 218 -23.00 36.01 -13.59
CA ARG A 218 -23.56 35.22 -14.68
C ARG A 218 -22.67 34.04 -15.04
N ARG A 219 -23.31 32.94 -15.43
CA ARG A 219 -22.63 31.75 -15.94
C ARG A 219 -22.37 31.90 -17.43
N LEU A 220 -21.20 31.43 -17.86
CA LEU A 220 -20.85 31.38 -19.29
C LEU A 220 -21.43 30.14 -20.00
N LYS A 221 -21.66 29.06 -19.25
CA LYS A 221 -22.26 27.82 -19.76
C LYS A 221 -23.71 27.68 -19.32
N PRO A 222 -24.60 27.15 -20.17
CA PRO A 222 -25.97 26.82 -19.79
C PRO A 222 -25.99 25.65 -18.79
N GLY A 223 -26.96 25.65 -17.89
CA GLY A 223 -27.12 24.62 -16.86
C GLY A 223 -27.11 25.17 -15.45
N ASN A 224 -27.46 24.33 -14.46
CA ASN A 224 -27.56 24.73 -13.06
C ASN A 224 -26.38 24.31 -12.18
N ILE A 225 -25.46 23.53 -12.72
CA ILE A 225 -24.32 22.94 -12.00
C ILE A 225 -23.05 23.45 -12.67
N SER A 226 -22.09 23.90 -11.87
CA SER A 226 -20.77 24.32 -12.33
C SER A 226 -19.76 23.23 -12.05
N HIS A 227 -19.04 22.80 -13.09
CA HIS A 227 -18.01 21.78 -13.02
C HIS A 227 -16.60 22.39 -12.94
N PHE A 228 -15.60 21.58 -12.62
CA PHE A 228 -14.20 22.00 -12.63
C PHE A 228 -13.82 22.78 -13.90
N LEU A 229 -13.12 23.91 -13.71
CA LEU A 229 -12.73 24.89 -14.73
C LEU A 229 -13.87 25.70 -15.36
N ASP A 230 -15.11 25.52 -14.93
CA ASP A 230 -16.17 26.46 -15.31
C ASP A 230 -15.88 27.84 -14.73
N THR A 231 -16.20 28.87 -15.50
CA THR A 231 -15.98 30.27 -15.14
C THR A 231 -17.29 31.03 -15.08
N ILE A 232 -17.36 31.94 -14.10
CA ILE A 232 -18.43 32.91 -13.92
C ILE A 232 -17.86 34.32 -13.96
N ILE A 233 -18.69 35.27 -14.36
CA ILE A 233 -18.34 36.69 -14.43
C ILE A 233 -19.17 37.42 -13.39
N PHE A 234 -18.52 38.22 -12.57
CA PHE A 234 -19.14 39.06 -11.56
C PHE A 234 -19.42 40.46 -12.09
N GLU A 235 -20.53 41.03 -11.65
CA GLU A 235 -21.00 42.37 -12.04
C GLU A 235 -21.54 43.08 -10.79
N CYS A 236 -21.08 44.31 -10.55
CA CYS A 236 -21.56 45.17 -9.48
C CYS A 236 -22.75 46.01 -9.94
N VAL A 237 -23.68 46.29 -9.03
CA VAL A 237 -24.76 47.25 -9.29
C VAL A 237 -24.18 48.65 -9.46
N PRO A 238 -24.46 49.39 -10.56
CA PRO A 238 -23.99 50.76 -10.72
C PRO A 238 -24.45 51.67 -9.57
N PRO A 239 -23.62 52.62 -9.08
CA PRO A 239 -22.32 53.06 -9.58
C PRO A 239 -21.11 52.41 -8.85
N LEU A 240 -21.27 51.21 -8.30
CA LEU A 240 -20.21 50.53 -7.54
C LEU A 240 -19.11 50.01 -8.48
N ALA A 241 -17.86 50.08 -8.03
CA ALA A 241 -16.70 49.51 -8.70
C ALA A 241 -16.41 48.08 -8.19
N LEU A 242 -16.05 47.18 -9.11
CA LEU A 242 -15.65 45.81 -8.82
C LEU A 242 -14.17 45.74 -8.46
N ILE A 243 -13.86 45.20 -7.29
CA ILE A 243 -12.49 45.09 -6.75
C ILE A 243 -12.08 43.62 -6.68
N GLY A 244 -10.99 43.29 -7.38
CA GLY A 244 -10.48 41.93 -7.48
C GLY A 244 -10.58 41.38 -8.90
N ASN A 245 -10.62 40.06 -9.04
CA ASN A 245 -10.81 39.42 -10.35
C ASN A 245 -12.29 39.45 -10.73
N GLU A 246 -12.60 39.99 -11.91
CA GLU A 246 -13.95 40.00 -12.48
C GLU A 246 -14.49 38.57 -12.67
N THR A 247 -13.60 37.59 -12.82
CA THR A 247 -13.95 36.19 -13.04
C THR A 247 -13.54 35.30 -11.88
N ALA A 248 -14.37 34.30 -11.60
CA ALA A 248 -13.97 33.17 -10.75
C ALA A 248 -14.08 31.86 -11.51
N THR A 249 -13.17 30.95 -11.19
CA THR A 249 -13.07 29.61 -11.79
C THR A 249 -13.38 28.56 -10.73
N CYS A 250 -14.19 27.56 -11.07
CA CYS A 250 -14.45 26.41 -10.20
C CYS A 250 -13.18 25.55 -10.10
N MET A 251 -12.62 25.44 -8.91
CA MET A 251 -11.37 24.74 -8.65
C MET A 251 -11.60 23.26 -8.34
N ALA A 252 -10.53 22.47 -8.36
CA ALA A 252 -10.59 21.02 -8.12
C ALA A 252 -11.02 20.65 -6.69
N ASN A 253 -11.00 21.59 -5.75
CA ASN A 253 -11.48 21.39 -4.38
C ASN A 253 -12.99 21.67 -4.21
N GLY A 254 -13.71 21.99 -5.30
CA GLY A 254 -15.14 22.31 -5.25
C GLY A 254 -15.47 23.74 -4.83
N ASN A 255 -14.46 24.61 -4.67
CA ASN A 255 -14.64 26.02 -4.37
C ASN A 255 -14.34 26.90 -5.59
N TRP A 256 -14.97 28.07 -5.64
CA TRP A 256 -14.61 29.14 -6.57
C TRP A 256 -13.27 29.77 -6.15
N SER A 257 -12.50 30.25 -7.12
CA SER A 257 -11.18 30.86 -6.90
C SER A 257 -11.22 32.07 -5.95
N SER A 258 -11.35 33.29 -6.47
CA SER A 258 -11.44 34.51 -5.68
C SER A 258 -12.74 35.23 -6.01
N ILE A 259 -13.52 35.56 -4.98
CA ILE A 259 -14.78 36.31 -5.11
C ILE A 259 -14.44 37.80 -4.93
N PRO A 260 -14.78 38.67 -5.89
CA PRO A 260 -14.50 40.11 -5.79
C PRO A 260 -15.46 40.83 -4.84
N GLU A 261 -15.12 42.07 -4.49
CA GLU A 261 -15.96 42.94 -3.67
C GLU A 261 -16.46 44.14 -4.48
N CYS A 262 -17.67 44.63 -4.16
CA CYS A 262 -18.16 45.89 -4.71
C CYS A 262 -17.94 47.03 -3.73
N LYS A 263 -17.27 48.10 -4.16
CA LYS A 263 -17.03 49.31 -3.36
C LYS A 263 -17.62 50.54 -4.04
N GLY A 264 -18.09 51.49 -3.23
CA GLY A 264 -18.58 52.77 -3.73
C GLY A 264 -17.47 53.68 -4.25
N PRO A 265 -17.81 54.66 -5.10
CA PRO A 265 -16.88 55.70 -5.50
C PRO A 265 -16.45 56.54 -4.28
N CYS A 266 -15.23 57.04 -4.29
CA CYS A 266 -14.77 57.97 -3.27
C CYS A 266 -15.35 59.36 -3.52
N LYS A 267 -16.12 59.85 -2.54
CA LYS A 267 -16.47 61.27 -2.50
C LYS A 267 -15.26 62.08 -2.08
N ILE A 268 -14.93 63.09 -2.86
CA ILE A 268 -13.82 63.99 -2.55
C ILE A 268 -14.26 64.87 -1.37
N PRO A 269 -13.57 64.85 -0.20
CA PRO A 269 -14.04 65.52 1.01
C PRO A 269 -13.74 67.03 1.01
N VAL A 270 -14.04 67.73 -0.09
CA VAL A 270 -13.88 69.18 -0.25
C VAL A 270 -15.08 69.75 -1.00
N LYS A 271 -15.52 70.94 -0.63
CA LYS A 271 -16.64 71.63 -1.28
C LYS A 271 -16.21 72.33 -2.56
N LYS A 272 -15.02 72.92 -2.60
CA LYS A 272 -14.48 73.61 -3.79
C LYS A 272 -12.98 73.41 -3.92
N ALA A 273 -12.55 72.84 -5.04
CA ALA A 273 -11.14 72.70 -5.38
C ALA A 273 -10.95 72.55 -6.90
N VAL A 274 -9.79 72.97 -7.39
CA VAL A 274 -9.28 72.58 -8.71
C VAL A 274 -8.23 71.49 -8.50
N VAL A 275 -8.35 70.41 -9.24
CA VAL A 275 -7.53 69.20 -9.11
C VAL A 275 -7.15 68.69 -10.50
N LEU A 276 -6.10 67.89 -10.61
CA LEU A 276 -5.79 67.15 -11.84
C LEU A 276 -6.41 65.76 -11.76
N TYR A 277 -7.18 65.42 -12.79
CA TYR A 277 -7.79 64.10 -12.95
C TYR A 277 -7.67 63.70 -14.41
N ASN A 278 -7.09 62.52 -14.68
CA ASN A 278 -6.74 62.05 -16.03
C ASN A 278 -5.93 63.07 -16.86
N GLY A 279 -5.02 63.80 -16.21
CA GLY A 279 -4.17 64.82 -16.84
C GLY A 279 -4.84 66.18 -17.09
N GLU A 280 -6.14 66.31 -16.83
CA GLU A 280 -6.89 67.56 -17.03
C GLU A 280 -7.24 68.25 -15.72
N LYS A 281 -7.26 69.60 -15.73
CA LYS A 281 -7.76 70.38 -14.59
C LYS A 281 -9.28 70.25 -14.51
N LYS A 282 -9.78 69.68 -13.41
CA LYS A 282 -11.21 69.53 -13.12
C LYS A 282 -11.56 70.31 -11.85
N ARG A 283 -12.78 70.83 -11.79
CA ARG A 283 -13.36 71.47 -10.59
C ARG A 283 -14.19 70.45 -9.84
N VAL A 284 -13.81 70.15 -8.60
CA VAL A 284 -14.48 69.13 -7.77
C VAL A 284 -15.99 69.37 -7.67
N GLN A 285 -16.40 70.62 -7.43
CA GLN A 285 -17.79 71.02 -7.26
C GLN A 285 -18.69 70.81 -8.49
N ASN A 286 -18.12 70.73 -9.70
CA ASN A 286 -18.87 70.71 -10.95
C ASN A 286 -18.63 69.43 -11.74
N ASP A 287 -17.36 69.09 -11.93
CA ASP A 287 -16.91 68.07 -12.88
C ASP A 287 -16.75 66.69 -12.22
N LEU A 288 -16.66 66.63 -10.88
CA LEU A 288 -16.43 65.40 -10.09
C LEU A 288 -17.48 65.25 -8.97
N LYS A 289 -18.74 65.63 -9.23
CA LYS A 289 -19.83 65.54 -8.24
C LYS A 289 -20.11 64.11 -7.77
N GLU A 290 -19.98 63.15 -8.67
CA GLU A 290 -20.18 61.72 -8.40
C GLU A 290 -18.95 61.06 -7.75
N GLY A 291 -17.86 61.83 -7.55
CA GLY A 291 -16.60 61.32 -7.01
C GLY A 291 -15.70 60.69 -8.07
N ILE A 292 -14.76 59.87 -7.61
CA ILE A 292 -13.87 59.06 -8.45
C ILE A 292 -14.00 57.60 -8.07
N GLN A 293 -13.76 56.69 -9.02
CA GLN A 293 -13.84 55.26 -8.80
C GLN A 293 -12.68 54.76 -7.94
N HIS A 294 -12.88 53.63 -7.28
CA HIS A 294 -11.81 52.96 -6.53
C HIS A 294 -10.64 52.60 -7.44
N GLY A 295 -9.41 52.81 -6.95
CA GLY A 295 -8.18 52.61 -7.72
C GLY A 295 -7.80 53.79 -8.61
N GLU A 296 -8.74 54.70 -8.91
CA GLU A 296 -8.41 55.94 -9.61
C GLU A 296 -7.65 56.90 -8.70
N THR A 297 -6.81 57.74 -9.33
CA THR A 297 -5.94 58.69 -8.63
C THR A 297 -6.28 60.12 -9.02
N ILE A 298 -6.32 61.01 -8.04
CA ILE A 298 -6.53 62.44 -8.25
C ILE A 298 -5.39 63.23 -7.63
N SER A 299 -4.93 64.28 -8.31
CA SER A 299 -3.80 65.09 -7.82
C SER A 299 -4.24 66.47 -7.35
N PHE A 300 -3.92 66.79 -6.10
CA PHE A 300 -4.20 68.09 -5.49
C PHE A 300 -3.03 69.05 -5.69
N PHE A 301 -3.33 70.31 -5.95
CA PHE A 301 -2.30 71.35 -6.03
C PHE A 301 -1.86 71.81 -4.64
N CYS A 302 -0.56 71.79 -4.42
CA CYS A 302 0.09 72.27 -3.21
C CYS A 302 1.06 73.40 -3.54
N LYS A 303 1.21 74.35 -2.60
CA LYS A 303 2.05 75.54 -2.78
C LYS A 303 3.39 75.37 -2.07
N ASN A 304 4.48 75.55 -2.81
CA ASN A 304 5.79 75.78 -2.22
C ASN A 304 5.95 77.29 -1.95
N LYS A 305 6.07 77.67 -0.68
CA LYS A 305 6.17 79.08 -0.26
C LYS A 305 7.53 79.69 -0.56
N GLU A 306 8.60 78.89 -0.51
CA GLU A 306 9.98 79.36 -0.69
C GLU A 306 10.22 79.73 -2.16
N LYS A 307 9.82 78.85 -3.07
CA LYS A 307 10.01 79.03 -4.52
C LYS A 307 8.86 79.76 -5.21
N SER A 308 7.79 80.11 -4.48
CA SER A 308 6.58 80.76 -5.01
C SER A 308 6.02 80.04 -6.26
N CYS A 309 5.94 78.71 -6.18
CA CYS A 309 5.47 77.81 -7.25
C CYS A 309 4.47 76.78 -6.70
N ALA A 310 3.85 76.00 -7.58
CA ALA A 310 2.96 74.90 -7.22
C ALA A 310 3.44 73.55 -7.76
N TYR A 311 3.17 72.51 -7.00
CA TYR A 311 3.39 71.10 -7.35
C TYR A 311 2.11 70.32 -7.05
N THR A 312 2.04 69.07 -7.52
CA THR A 312 0.84 68.25 -7.33
C THR A 312 1.15 67.03 -6.48
N VAL A 313 0.19 66.62 -5.65
CA VAL A 313 0.28 65.41 -4.85
C VAL A 313 -0.88 64.51 -5.22
N ALA A 314 -0.54 63.35 -5.77
CA ALA A 314 -1.47 62.31 -6.17
C ALA A 314 -2.00 61.56 -4.94
N VAL A 315 -3.32 61.36 -4.90
CA VAL A 315 -4.02 60.61 -3.86
C VAL A 315 -4.91 59.56 -4.53
N PRO A 316 -4.75 58.27 -4.22
CA PRO A 316 -5.62 57.22 -4.72
C PRO A 316 -6.94 57.17 -3.94
N CYS A 317 -8.01 56.77 -4.62
CA CYS A 317 -9.25 56.35 -3.98
C CYS A 317 -9.11 54.91 -3.48
N VAL A 318 -9.19 54.71 -2.16
CA VAL A 318 -9.05 53.40 -1.51
C VAL A 318 -10.26 53.15 -0.63
N ASP A 319 -10.99 52.07 -0.90
CA ASP A 319 -12.18 51.61 -0.16
C ASP A 319 -13.25 52.68 0.07
N GLY A 320 -13.52 53.51 -0.94
CA GLY A 320 -14.51 54.59 -0.85
C GLY A 320 -14.04 55.80 -0.02
N ASN A 321 -12.79 55.79 0.46
CA ASN A 321 -12.17 56.86 1.18
C ASN A 321 -11.04 57.53 0.37
N LEU A 322 -10.95 58.85 0.50
CA LEU A 322 -9.94 59.66 -0.17
C LEU A 322 -9.34 60.64 0.83
N THR A 323 -8.09 60.41 1.19
CA THR A 323 -7.38 61.18 2.22
C THR A 323 -6.70 62.41 1.62
N LEU A 324 -7.12 63.60 2.04
CA LEU A 324 -6.51 64.83 1.54
C LEU A 324 -5.03 64.92 1.93
N PRO A 325 -4.14 65.38 1.03
CA PRO A 325 -2.73 65.53 1.35
C PRO A 325 -2.56 66.70 2.32
N ALA A 326 -1.67 66.56 3.30
CA ALA A 326 -1.48 67.55 4.36
C ALA A 326 -1.12 68.96 3.87
N CYS A 327 -0.54 69.07 2.66
CA CYS A 327 -0.19 70.34 2.04
C CYS A 327 -1.39 71.09 1.44
N PHE A 328 -2.49 70.38 1.17
CA PHE A 328 -3.69 70.97 0.59
C PHE A 328 -4.44 71.84 1.61
N LYS A 329 -4.96 72.97 1.15
CA LYS A 329 -5.74 73.90 1.98
C LYS A 329 -6.99 74.33 1.22
N GLU A 330 -8.15 73.97 1.75
CA GLU A 330 -9.43 74.35 1.16
C GLU A 330 -9.66 75.87 1.31
N ARG A 331 -10.17 76.50 0.25
CA ARG A 331 -10.51 77.93 0.25
C ARG A 331 -11.85 78.14 0.96
N GLY A 332 -11.80 78.76 2.14
CA GLY A 332 -13.00 79.20 2.87
C GLY A 332 -13.70 80.40 2.20
N PHE A 333 -14.99 80.59 2.51
CA PHE A 333 -15.87 81.62 1.94
C PHE A 333 -15.36 83.08 2.11
N PHE A 334 -14.51 83.34 3.12
CA PHE A 334 -13.98 84.67 3.44
C PHE A 334 -12.51 84.92 2.98
N SER A 335 -11.89 84.00 2.25
CA SER A 335 -10.46 84.06 1.88
C SER A 335 -10.16 84.77 0.54
N SER A 336 -11.05 85.63 0.04
CA SER A 336 -11.12 85.91 -1.40
C SER A 336 -10.26 87.05 -1.97
N LEU A 337 -9.39 87.76 -1.23
CA LEU A 337 -8.79 88.99 -1.81
C LEU A 337 -7.26 89.08 -1.94
N VAL A 338 -6.44 88.19 -1.35
CA VAL A 338 -4.96 88.43 -1.33
C VAL A 338 -4.09 87.24 -1.73
N LYS A 339 -4.58 85.99 -1.76
CA LYS A 339 -3.74 84.80 -2.01
C LYS A 339 -4.12 84.11 -3.32
N LYS A 340 -3.15 84.01 -4.27
CA LYS A 340 -3.26 83.20 -5.50
C LYS A 340 -3.45 81.72 -5.16
N ASP A 341 -4.35 81.06 -5.89
CA ASP A 341 -4.63 79.64 -5.77
C ASP A 341 -3.42 78.83 -6.26
N PRO A 342 -3.00 77.76 -5.56
CA PRO A 342 -1.95 76.88 -6.06
C PRO A 342 -2.23 76.35 -7.48
N SER A 343 -3.49 76.16 -7.88
CA SER A 343 -3.84 75.72 -9.24
C SER A 343 -3.48 76.71 -10.35
N ASP A 344 -3.31 77.99 -10.00
CA ASP A 344 -3.07 79.11 -10.92
C ASP A 344 -1.61 79.59 -10.85
N MET A 345 -0.77 78.94 -10.05
CA MET A 345 0.65 79.23 -9.93
C MET A 345 1.45 78.48 -11.00
N LYS A 346 2.64 79.02 -11.34
CA LYS A 346 3.59 78.33 -12.20
C LYS A 346 4.07 77.02 -11.55
N PRO A 347 4.35 75.96 -12.34
CA PRO A 347 4.93 74.73 -11.83
C PRO A 347 6.25 75.00 -11.09
N CYS A 348 6.55 74.22 -10.07
CA CYS A 348 7.91 74.18 -9.54
C CYS A 348 8.79 73.47 -10.58
N GLU A 349 9.86 74.11 -11.03
CA GLU A 349 10.89 73.43 -11.81
C GLU A 349 11.62 72.46 -10.87
N ASP A 350 11.63 71.19 -11.25
CA ASP A 350 12.48 70.18 -10.64
C ASP A 350 13.91 70.60 -10.96
N GLN A 351 14.65 71.01 -9.93
CA GLN A 351 16.10 71.17 -10.07
C GLN A 351 16.68 69.76 -10.05
N GLU A 352 17.24 69.36 -11.20
CA GLU A 352 18.15 68.20 -11.35
C GLU A 352 19.17 68.10 -10.21
#